data_AF-A0A4D4L781-F1
#
_entry.id   AF-A0A4D4L781-F1
#
_cell.length_a   1.000
_cell.length_b   1.000
_cell.length_c   1.000
_cell.angle_alpha   90.00
_cell.angle_beta   90.00
_cell.angle_gamma   90.00
#
_symmetry.space_group_name_H-M   'P 1'
#
loop_
_entity.id
_entity.type
_entity.pdbx_description
1 polymer ?
#
loop_
_entity_poly.entity_id
_entity_poly.type
_entity_poly.pdbx_seq_one_letter_code
_entity_poly.pdbx_strand_id
1 'polypeptide(L)' 'MASGAGVFASGTMRWVEALMAGTRDNGRDHRMDARTGAFVTRVTENLLRAFAAGPAGRDKPRPEDNVRAVYSGASRVRA' A
#
# COMPACT_ATOMS: atom_id res chain seq x y z
N MET A 1 6.50 -24.73 -7.07
CA MET A 1 7.20 -23.58 -6.45
C MET A 1 6.37 -22.33 -6.68
N ALA A 2 6.38 -21.36 -5.77
CA ALA A 2 5.69 -20.08 -5.99
C ALA A 2 6.36 -19.30 -7.13
N SER A 3 5.58 -18.56 -7.93
CA SER A 3 6.06 -17.83 -9.12
C SER A 3 7.02 -16.68 -8.77
N GLY A 4 7.01 -16.18 -7.53
CA GLY A 4 7.76 -15.01 -7.08
C GLY A 4 7.03 -13.68 -7.31
N ALA A 5 5.80 -13.72 -7.84
CA ALA A 5 4.93 -12.54 -7.93
C ALA A 5 4.62 -11.97 -6.54
N GLY A 6 4.50 -10.63 -6.46
CA GLY A 6 4.13 -9.90 -5.25
C GLY A 6 2.85 -9.10 -5.46
N VAL A 7 2.07 -8.92 -4.40
CA VAL A 7 0.86 -8.10 -4.39
C VAL A 7 0.99 -7.05 -3.29
N PHE A 8 0.63 -5.81 -3.62
CA PHE A 8 0.43 -4.75 -2.64
C PHE A 8 -1.01 -4.26 -2.73
N ALA A 9 -1.70 -4.19 -1.60
CA ALA A 9 -3.05 -3.65 -1.50
C ALA A 9 -3.09 -2.68 -0.32
N SER A 10 -3.39 -1.40 -0.59
CA SER A 10 -3.51 -0.37 0.45
C SER A 10 -4.79 -0.51 1.27
N GLY A 11 -5.80 -1.22 0.77
CA GLY A 11 -7.09 -1.43 1.43
C GLY A 11 -7.97 -0.18 1.54
N THR A 12 -7.65 0.90 0.82
CA THR A 12 -8.39 2.17 0.90
C THR A 12 -8.40 2.93 -0.42
N MET A 13 -9.51 3.60 -0.72
CA MET A 13 -9.59 4.55 -1.84
C MET A 13 -8.74 5.81 -1.61
N ARG A 14 -8.41 6.13 -0.35
CA ARG A 14 -7.62 7.32 0.02
C ARG A 14 -6.18 7.27 -0.48
N TRP A 15 -5.68 6.10 -0.90
CA TRP A 15 -4.30 5.98 -1.37
C TRP A 15 -3.99 6.84 -2.59
N VAL A 16 -4.90 6.89 -3.56
CA VAL A 16 -4.71 7.70 -4.77
C VAL A 16 -4.83 9.19 -4.46
N GLU A 17 -5.78 9.58 -3.62
CA GLU A 17 -5.91 10.98 -3.16
C GLU A 17 -4.67 11.42 -2.39
N ALA A 18 -4.12 10.55 -1.54
CA ALA A 18 -2.94 10.83 -0.75
C ALA A 18 -1.69 11.13 -1.59
N LEU A 19 -1.59 10.62 -2.83
CA LEU A 19 -0.48 10.98 -3.73
C LEU A 19 -0.48 12.48 -4.08
N MET A 20 -1.64 13.12 -4.03
CA MET A 20 -1.81 14.55 -4.30
C MET A 20 -1.83 15.39 -3.01
N ALA A 21 -1.69 14.75 -1.83
CA ALA A 21 -1.82 15.44 -0.56
C ALA A 21 -0.74 16.50 -0.37
N GLY A 22 -1.17 17.72 -0.01
CA GLY A 22 -0.28 18.86 0.17
C GLY A 22 0.16 19.55 -1.13
N THR A 23 -0.38 19.14 -2.30
CA THR A 23 -0.31 19.96 -3.52
C THR A 23 -1.54 20.87 -3.62
N ARG A 24 -1.60 21.72 -4.67
CA ARG A 24 -2.80 22.55 -4.94
C ARG A 24 -3.87 21.82 -5.74
N ASP A 25 -3.60 20.57 -6.11
CA ASP A 25 -4.40 19.83 -7.10
C ASP A 25 -5.55 19.03 -6.46
N ASN A 26 -5.64 19.02 -5.13
CA ASN A 26 -6.75 18.42 -4.38
C ASN A 26 -7.38 19.42 -3.40
N GLY A 27 -8.62 19.82 -3.66
CA GLY A 27 -9.36 20.77 -2.82
C GLY A 27 -9.91 20.19 -1.51
N ARG A 28 -9.81 18.88 -1.27
CA ARG A 28 -10.31 18.19 -0.06
C ARG A 28 -9.46 16.94 0.26
N ASP A 29 -8.24 17.12 0.74
CA ASP A 29 -7.32 16.03 1.11
C ASP A 29 -7.76 15.18 2.33
N HIS A 30 -9.02 15.26 2.80
CA HIS A 30 -9.49 14.50 3.97
C HIS A 30 -8.59 14.60 5.22
N ARG A 31 -8.02 15.80 5.44
CA ARG A 31 -7.02 16.12 6.49
C ARG A 31 -5.66 15.43 6.32
N MET A 32 -5.35 14.91 5.14
CA MET A 32 -4.01 14.47 4.77
C MET A 32 -3.18 15.69 4.40
N ASP A 33 -1.94 15.72 4.88
CA ASP A 33 -1.00 16.82 4.68
C ASP A 33 0.15 16.40 3.74
N ALA A 34 1.07 17.33 3.48
CA ALA A 34 2.25 17.07 2.66
C ALA A 34 3.12 15.91 3.20
N ARG A 35 3.08 15.63 4.50
CA ARG A 35 3.78 14.47 5.08
C ARG A 35 3.14 13.16 4.64
N THR A 36 1.81 13.12 4.61
CA THR A 36 1.06 11.99 4.08
C THR A 36 1.39 11.77 2.60
N GLY A 37 1.43 12.84 1.81
CA GLY A 37 1.85 12.77 0.41
C GLY A 37 3.26 12.22 0.22
N ALA A 38 4.24 12.76 0.96
CA ALA A 38 5.62 12.28 0.91
C ALA A 38 5.75 10.79 1.27
N PHE A 39 4.99 10.31 2.26
CA PHE A 39 4.96 8.90 2.63
C PHE A 39 4.41 8.01 1.52
N VAL A 40 3.20 8.33 1.02
CA VAL A 40 2.52 7.52 0.00
C VAL A 40 3.30 7.49 -1.30
N THR A 41 3.89 8.61 -1.71
CA THR A 41 4.77 8.69 -2.88
C THR A 41 5.98 7.77 -2.71
N ARG A 42 6.69 7.86 -1.59
CA ARG A 42 7.87 7.01 -1.33
C ARG A 42 7.52 5.52 -1.35
N VAL A 43 6.42 5.12 -0.71
CA VAL A 43 5.99 3.72 -0.70
C VAL A 43 5.66 3.26 -2.12
N THR A 44 4.93 4.07 -2.88
CA THR A 44 4.55 3.74 -4.27
C THR A 44 5.78 3.58 -5.16
N GLU A 45 6.74 4.51 -5.10
CA GLU A 45 7.99 4.41 -5.87
C GLU A 45 8.80 3.18 -5.50
N ASN A 46 8.92 2.86 -4.21
CA ASN A 46 9.66 1.68 -3.76
C ASN A 46 9.04 0.39 -4.30
N LEU A 47 7.70 0.29 -4.29
CA LEU A 47 6.98 -0.86 -4.83
C LEU A 47 7.18 -0.97 -6.34
N LEU A 48 7.03 0.13 -7.08
CA LEU A 48 7.21 0.14 -8.54
C LEU A 48 8.64 -0.27 -8.92
N ARG A 49 9.66 0.26 -8.23
CA ARG A 49 11.06 -0.14 -8.44
C ARG A 49 11.29 -1.61 -8.11
N ALA A 50 10.71 -2.12 -7.02
CA ALA A 50 10.84 -3.51 -6.64
C ALA A 50 10.17 -4.46 -7.66
N PHE A 51 8.98 -4.10 -8.15
CA PHE A 51 8.25 -4.91 -9.14
C PHE A 51 8.92 -4.86 -10.52
N ALA A 52 9.50 -3.72 -10.90
CA ALA A 52 10.26 -3.58 -12.13
C ALA A 52 11.56 -4.39 -12.14
N ALA A 53 12.21 -4.57 -10.98
CA ALA A 53 13.45 -5.33 -10.87
C ALA A 53 13.27 -6.84 -11.11
N GLY A 54 12.06 -7.37 -10.96
CA GLY A 54 11.77 -8.78 -11.16
C GLY A 54 10.86 -9.34 -10.06
N PRO A 55 10.86 -10.68 -9.86
CA PRO A 55 9.97 -11.32 -8.91
C PRO A 55 10.27 -10.84 -7.48
N ALA A 56 9.41 -9.95 -6.97
CA ALA A 56 9.57 -9.35 -5.64
C ALA A 56 9.76 -10.40 -4.53
N GLY A 57 9.15 -11.58 -4.68
CA GLY A 57 9.30 -12.70 -3.73
C GLY A 57 10.63 -13.45 -3.79
N ARG A 58 11.56 -13.08 -4.67
CA ARG A 58 12.90 -13.69 -4.77
C ARG A 58 14.00 -12.78 -4.21
N ASP A 59 13.99 -11.50 -4.57
CA ASP A 59 15.10 -10.58 -4.28
C ASP A 59 14.81 -9.63 -3.11
N LYS A 60 13.62 -9.73 -2.50
CA LYS A 60 13.24 -8.96 -1.30
C LYS A 60 13.04 -9.90 -0.10
N PRO A 61 13.19 -9.37 1.13
CA PRO A 61 12.90 -10.14 2.34
C PRO A 61 11.49 -10.75 2.26
N ARG A 62 11.35 -11.98 2.77
CA ARG A 62 10.06 -12.65 2.83
C ARG A 62 9.11 -11.78 3.66
N PRO A 63 7.95 -11.36 3.13
CA PRO A 63 6.99 -10.60 3.89
C PRO A 63 6.46 -11.44 5.06
N GLU A 64 6.15 -10.77 6.16
CA GLU A 64 5.45 -11.38 7.29
C GLU A 64 4.02 -11.73 6.86
N ASP A 65 3.56 -12.95 7.18
CA ASP A 65 2.17 -13.33 6.98
C ASP A 65 1.30 -12.73 8.09
N ASN A 66 0.81 -11.51 7.85
CA ASN A 66 0.04 -10.74 8.81
C ASN A 66 -1.45 -10.63 8.44
N VAL A 67 -1.91 -11.31 7.38
CA VAL A 67 -3.29 -11.18 6.87
C VAL A 67 -4.30 -11.50 7.97
N ARG A 68 -4.09 -12.59 8.71
CA ARG A 68 -4.95 -12.94 9.85
C ARG A 68 -4.90 -11.91 10.96
N ALA A 69 -3.72 -11.34 11.25
CA ALA A 69 -3.59 -10.30 12.26
C ALA A 69 -4.36 -9.02 11.88
N VAL A 70 -4.32 -8.64 10.59
CA VAL A 70 -4.99 -7.42 10.08
C VAL A 70 -6.49 -7.61 9.88
N TYR A 71 -6.94 -8.81 9.45
CA TYR A 71 -8.33 -9.06 9.05
C TYR A 71 -9.14 -9.95 10.02
N SER A 72 -8.57 -10.46 11.11
CA SER A 72 -9.32 -11.32 12.07
C SER A 72 -10.51 -10.63 12.75
N GLY A 73 -10.61 -9.30 12.70
CA GLY A 73 -11.77 -8.54 13.16
C GLY A 73 -12.97 -8.53 12.19
N ALA A 74 -12.76 -8.83 10.90
CA ALA A 74 -13.81 -8.72 9.86
C ALA A 74 -14.74 -9.95 9.80
N SER A 75 -14.41 -11.05 10.51
CA SER A 75 -15.15 -12.31 10.46
C SER A 75 -16.30 -12.41 11.50
N ARG A 76 -16.69 -11.32 12.16
CA ARG A 76 -17.82 -11.31 13.13
C ARG A 76 -19.12 -10.72 12.57
N VAL A 77 -19.40 -10.91 11.28
CA VAL A 77 -20.80 -10.82 10.82
C VAL A 77 -21.41 -12.21 10.99
N ARG A 78 -22.05 -12.42 12.15
CA ARG A 78 -23.00 -13.52 12.37
C ARG A 78 -24.39 -13.02 12.01
N ALA A 79 -24.98 -13.60 10.98
CA ALA A 79 -26.34 -14.14 10.93
C ALA A 79 -26.50 -14.89 9.60
#